data_AF-A0A3P6DHY1-F1
#
_entry.id   AF-A0A3P6DHY1-F1
#
_cell.length_a   1.000
_cell.length_b   1.000
_cell.length_c   1.000
_cell.angle_alpha   90.00
_cell.angle_beta   90.00
_cell.angle_gamma   90.00
#
_symmetry.space_group_name_H-M   'P 1'
#
loop_
_entity.id
_entity.type
_entity.pdbx_description
1 polymer ?
#
loop_
_entity_poly.entity_id
_entity_poly.type
_entity_poly.pdbx_seq_one_letter_code
_entity_poly.pdbx_strand_id
1 'polypeptide(L)'
;MAMYGSDHRPLRIDFALESDGVSRGRFFFDNRMVGKEGVEDAVRKGWCKEMSGRQVSIIERISRCRRELSKWKKCSTSNAKVNIQRLQ
;
A
#
# COMPACT_ATOMS: atom_id res chain seq x y z
N MET A 1 11.61 -9.94 -20.81
CA MET A 1 11.44 -8.50 -20.56
C MET A 1 12.24 -8.14 -19.30
N ALA A 2 12.95 -7.01 -19.33
CA ALA A 2 14.14 -6.63 -18.56
C ALA A 2 14.12 -6.79 -17.01
N MET A 3 15.32 -6.96 -16.41
CA MET A 3 15.59 -6.86 -14.98
C MET A 3 15.34 -5.42 -14.49
N TYR A 4 14.34 -5.21 -13.62
CA TYR A 4 14.04 -3.91 -13.02
C TYR A 4 14.60 -3.78 -11.59
N GLY A 5 15.82 -4.25 -11.37
CA GLY A 5 16.49 -4.15 -10.07
C GLY A 5 17.73 -3.27 -10.18
N SER A 6 17.61 -2.00 -9.81
CA SER A 6 18.77 -1.13 -9.58
C SER A 6 19.62 -1.74 -8.45
N ASP A 7 20.93 -1.87 -8.67
CA ASP A 7 21.91 -2.31 -7.67
C ASP A 7 22.17 -1.23 -6.60
N HIS A 8 21.68 -0.01 -6.84
CA HIS A 8 21.70 1.08 -5.88
C HIS A 8 20.78 0.78 -4.68
N ARG A 9 21.39 0.69 -3.49
CA ARG A 9 20.65 0.62 -2.23
C ARG A 9 20.32 2.04 -1.76
N PRO A 10 19.04 2.40 -1.59
CA PRO A 10 18.68 3.70 -1.04
C PRO A 10 19.17 3.80 0.41
N LEU A 11 19.89 4.87 0.72
CA LEU A 11 20.25 5.23 2.09
C LEU A 11 19.13 6.09 2.67
N ARG A 12 18.57 5.66 3.81
CA ARG A 12 17.62 6.45 4.57
C ARG A 12 18.39 7.27 5.60
N ILE A 13 18.24 8.59 5.54
CA ILE A 13 18.81 9.54 6.48
C ILE A 13 17.62 10.19 7.20
N ASP A 14 17.59 10.12 8.52
CA ASP A 14 16.59 10.79 9.36
C ASP A 14 17.32 11.86 10.20
N PHE A 15 16.78 13.08 10.29
CA PHE A 15 17.38 14.16 11.09
C PHE A 15 16.82 14.14 12.51
N ALA A 16 17.69 14.28 13.52
CA ALA A 16 17.31 14.20 14.95
C ALA A 16 16.31 15.28 15.41
N LEU A 17 16.19 16.38 14.66
CA LEU A 17 15.27 17.49 14.94
C LEU A 17 14.07 17.51 13.99
N GLU A 18 13.94 16.52 13.09
CA GLU A 18 12.77 16.41 12.23
C GLU A 18 11.59 15.97 13.09
N SER A 19 10.49 16.72 13.06
CA SER A 19 9.28 16.36 13.80
C SER A 19 8.82 14.95 13.38
N ASP A 20 8.70 14.02 14.32
CA ASP A 20 8.21 12.64 14.13
C ASP A 20 6.81 12.53 13.48
N GLY A 21 6.14 13.67 13.30
CA GLY A 21 4.69 13.77 13.12
C GLY A 21 4.14 13.47 11.73
N VAL A 22 4.96 13.26 10.69
CA VAL A 22 4.44 13.24 9.32
C VAL A 22 4.54 11.87 8.62
N SER A 23 5.40 10.96 9.10
CA SER A 23 5.72 9.72 8.35
C SER A 23 4.98 8.47 8.84
N ARG A 24 4.64 8.36 10.13
CA ARG A 24 3.98 7.16 10.67
C ARG A 24 2.52 7.11 10.21
N GLY A 25 2.18 6.09 9.44
CA GLY A 25 0.80 5.82 9.00
C GLY A 25 0.42 6.38 7.63
N ARG A 26 1.35 7.01 6.89
CA ARG A 26 1.13 7.35 5.49
C ARG A 26 1.03 6.09 4.64
N PHE A 27 0.00 6.03 3.79
CA PHE A 27 -0.11 4.99 2.78
C PHE A 27 0.83 5.30 1.62
N PHE A 28 1.74 4.37 1.33
CA PHE A 28 2.54 4.37 0.12
C PHE A 28 2.08 3.23 -0.78
N PHE A 29 1.73 3.58 -2.01
CA PHE A 29 1.52 2.56 -3.03
C PHE A 29 2.86 1.87 -3.33
N ASP A 30 2.81 0.55 -3.44
CA ASP A 30 3.94 -0.33 -3.61
C ASP A 30 3.69 -1.11 -4.88
N ASN A 31 4.58 -0.98 -5.87
CA ASN A 31 4.41 -1.61 -7.18
C ASN A 31 4.30 -3.15 -7.08
N ARG A 32 4.77 -3.75 -5.99
CA ARG A 32 4.62 -5.19 -5.72
C ARG A 32 3.16 -5.62 -5.50
N MET A 33 2.25 -4.67 -5.30
CA MET A 33 0.81 -4.93 -5.21
C MET A 33 0.18 -5.19 -6.58
N VAL A 34 0.77 -4.67 -7.66
CA VAL A 34 0.21 -4.84 -9.02
C VAL A 34 0.23 -6.32 -9.38
N GLY A 35 -0.92 -6.85 -9.82
CA GLY A 35 -1.09 -8.27 -10.19
C GLY A 35 -1.16 -9.25 -9.01
N LYS A 36 -1.20 -8.78 -7.76
CA LYS A 36 -1.46 -9.64 -6.60
C LYS A 36 -2.95 -9.88 -6.43
N GLU A 37 -3.30 -11.13 -6.09
CA GLU A 37 -4.67 -11.53 -5.82
C GLU A 37 -5.30 -10.66 -4.72
N GLY A 38 -6.54 -10.23 -4.96
CA GLY A 38 -7.31 -9.40 -4.03
C GLY A 38 -6.97 -7.91 -4.01
N VAL A 39 -5.94 -7.45 -4.74
CA VAL A 39 -5.65 -6.00 -4.86
C VAL A 39 -6.71 -5.29 -5.67
N GLU A 40 -7.12 -5.85 -6.80
CA GLU A 40 -8.17 -5.27 -7.65
C GLU A 40 -9.51 -5.19 -6.91
N ASP A 41 -9.86 -6.24 -6.15
CA ASP A 41 -11.05 -6.25 -5.29
C ASP A 41 -10.98 -5.20 -4.20
N ALA A 42 -9.81 -5.03 -3.55
CA ALA A 42 -9.61 -3.98 -2.56
C ALA A 42 -9.80 -2.58 -3.15
N VAL A 43 -9.31 -2.34 -4.39
CA VAL A 43 -9.53 -1.08 -5.12
C VAL A 43 -11.01 -0.89 -5.45
N ARG A 44 -11.66 -1.91 -6.03
CA ARG A 44 -13.08 -1.89 -6.38
C ARG A 44 -13.95 -1.60 -5.17
N LYS A 45 -13.68 -2.26 -4.04
CA LYS A 45 -14.37 -2.05 -2.77
C LYS A 45 -14.19 -0.63 -2.22
N GLY A 46 -12.99 -0.05 -2.36
CA GLY A 46 -12.74 1.35 -1.99
C GLY A 46 -13.44 2.36 -2.90
N TRP A 47 -13.48 2.06 -4.21
CA TRP A 47 -13.91 2.98 -5.26
C TRP A 47 -15.42 3.02 -5.48
N CYS A 48 -16.08 1.84 -5.41
CA CYS A 48 -17.49 1.64 -5.70
C CYS A 48 -18.37 1.59 -4.44
N LYS A 49 -17.83 1.85 -3.26
CA LYS A 49 -18.64 1.96 -2.04
C LYS A 49 -19.48 3.23 -2.10
N GLU A 50 -20.65 3.12 -2.70
CA GLU A 50 -21.67 4.17 -2.70
C GLU A 50 -22.12 4.41 -1.26
N MET A 51 -22.11 5.68 -0.87
CA MET A 51 -22.82 6.11 0.33
C MET A 51 -24.19 6.55 -0.16
N SER A 52 -25.25 5.83 0.23
CA SER A 52 -26.62 6.09 -0.19
C SER A 52 -26.92 7.58 -0.24
N GLY A 53 -27.12 8.11 -1.46
CA GLY A 53 -27.62 9.46 -1.70
C GLY A 53 -26.62 10.62 -1.65
N ARG A 54 -25.30 10.41 -1.46
CA ARG A 54 -24.33 11.52 -1.44
C ARG A 54 -23.24 11.34 -2.50
N GLN A 55 -23.11 12.32 -3.40
CA GLN A 55 -21.98 12.36 -4.33
C GLN A 55 -20.66 12.45 -3.53
N VAL A 56 -19.79 11.46 -3.73
CA VAL A 56 -18.50 11.36 -3.04
C VAL A 56 -17.44 11.99 -3.92
N SER A 57 -16.66 12.93 -3.37
CA SER A 57 -15.56 13.56 -4.10
C SER A 57 -14.51 12.53 -4.51
N ILE A 58 -13.79 12.80 -5.61
CA ILE A 58 -12.70 11.93 -6.09
C ILE A 58 -11.64 11.73 -4.99
N ILE A 59 -11.34 12.77 -4.22
CA ILE A 59 -10.37 12.73 -3.10
C ILE A 59 -10.79 11.72 -2.03
N GLU A 60 -12.08 11.68 -1.70
CA GLU A 60 -12.63 10.74 -0.72
C GLU A 60 -12.62 9.31 -1.26
N ARG A 61 -12.90 9.11 -2.56
CA ARG A 61 -12.77 7.78 -3.21
C ARG A 61 -11.33 7.28 -3.16
N ILE A 62 -10.36 8.13 -3.50
CA ILE A 62 -8.93 7.81 -3.42
C ILE A 62 -8.54 7.45 -1.98
N SER A 63 -9.00 8.24 -1.00
CA SER A 63 -8.71 8.00 0.42
C SER A 63 -9.27 6.65 0.91
N ARG A 64 -10.45 6.26 0.42
CA ARG A 64 -11.03 4.93 0.67
C ARG A 64 -10.21 3.82 0.05
N CYS A 65 -9.80 3.95 -1.21
CA CYS A 65 -8.93 2.97 -1.86
C CYS A 65 -7.61 2.79 -1.09
N ARG A 66 -6.96 3.88 -0.65
CA ARG A 66 -5.73 3.82 0.17
C ARG A 66 -5.94 3.02 1.45
N ARG A 67 -7.09 3.19 2.11
CA ARG A 67 -7.44 2.47 3.35
C ARG A 67 -7.72 0.98 3.11
N GLU A 68 -8.46 0.63 2.06
CA GLU A 68 -8.71 -0.79 1.75
C GLU A 68 -7.41 -1.48 1.30
N LEU A 69 -6.56 -0.82 0.50
CA LEU A 69 -5.23 -1.32 0.15
C LEU A 69 -4.31 -1.46 1.38
N SER A 70 -4.39 -0.54 2.34
CA SER A 70 -3.64 -0.66 3.60
C SER A 70 -4.08 -1.89 4.40
N LYS A 71 -5.38 -2.18 4.44
CA LYS A 71 -5.91 -3.39 5.10
C LYS A 71 -5.47 -4.64 4.36
N TRP A 72 -5.62 -4.68 3.03
CA TRP A 72 -5.15 -5.78 2.20
C TRP A 72 -3.66 -6.03 2.45
N LYS A 73 -2.82 -4.98 2.46
CA LYS A 73 -1.36 -5.11 2.70
C LYS A 73 -1.04 -5.72 4.07
N LYS A 74 -1.82 -5.38 5.11
CA LYS A 74 -1.67 -5.95 6.46
C LYS A 74 -2.09 -7.42 6.53
N CYS A 75 -3.14 -7.81 5.80
CA CYS A 75 -3.64 -9.18 5.75
C CYS A 75 -2.81 -10.07 4.82
N SER A 76 -2.24 -9.49 3.76
CA SER A 76 -1.35 -10.19 2.84
C SER A 76 -0.04 -10.50 3.55
N THR A 77 0.39 -11.76 3.55
CA THR A 77 1.71 -12.19 4.02
C THR A 77 2.79 -11.78 3.01
N SER A 78 2.95 -10.47 2.80
CA SER A 78 4.03 -9.90 1.99
C SER A 78 5.37 -9.86 2.74
N ASN A 79 5.41 -10.32 3.99
CA ASN A 79 6.64 -10.34 4.77
C ASN A 79 7.57 -11.43 4.22
N ALA A 80 8.68 -11.02 3.61
CA ALA A 80 9.69 -11.92 3.07
C ALA A 80 10.16 -12.94 4.12
N LYS A 81 10.26 -12.55 5.40
CA LYS A 81 10.62 -13.46 6.49
C LYS A 81 9.63 -14.62 6.63
N VAL A 82 8.33 -14.34 6.54
CA VAL A 82 7.26 -15.35 6.64
C VAL A 82 7.29 -16.29 5.43
N ASN A 83 7.51 -15.75 4.23
CA ASN A 83 7.62 -16.57 3.03
C ASN A 83 8.86 -17.46 3.02
N ILE A 84 10.00 -16.96 3.49
CA ILE A 84 11.24 -17.75 3.62
C ILE A 84 11.01 -18.90 4.61
N GLN A 85 10.41 -18.63 5.78
CA GLN A 85 10.08 -19.67 6.76
C GLN A 85 9.11 -20.73 6.23
N ARG A 86 8.24 -20.39 5.26
CA ARG A 86 7.29 -21.34 4.65
C ARG A 86 7.92 -22.23 3.58
N LEU A 87 9.08 -21.85 3.05
CA LEU A 87 9.79 -22.54 1.97
C LEU A 87 10.94 -23.41 2.49
N GLN A 88 11.23 -23.34 3.79
CA GLN A 88 12.17 -24.20 4.51
C GLN A 88 11.42 -25.37 5.14
#